data_AF-A0A0W8DM46-F1
#
_entry.id   AF-A0A0W8DM46-F1
#
_cell.length_a   1.000
_cell.length_b   1.000
_cell.length_c   1.000
_cell.angle_alpha   90.00
_cell.angle_beta   90.00
_cell.angle_gamma   90.00
#
_symmetry.space_group_name_H-M   'P 1'
#
loop_
_entity.id
_entity.type
_entity.pdbx_description
1 polymer ?
#
loop_
_entity_poly.entity_id
_entity_poly.type
_entity_poly.pdbx_seq_one_letter_code
_entity_poly.pdbx_strand_id
1 'polypeptide(L)'
;MSKRQLKKLRRADRDPAERQAKKRKSKRDAKNAKRFQAEEPKYSFANDLPPSYLSFSDIRDLGVYSYNYEMTGLLAEMFTACPGAGFGAGVPFRHLESANNTETKHKFVEAVIVPSNKTADNWFSEALAAALNSSSAESVMEDASVDALDAIEDVEKMTCVFYDECRGGVHDFSDDFRQSFHANGSSPCTTILANIKSGSDQIRTPNWRSIFLRHMKCDKA
;
A
#
# COMPACT_ATOMS: atom_id res chain seq x y z
N MET A 1 11.29 -42.10 -51.30
CA MET A 1 10.24 -41.05 -51.49
C MET A 1 10.75 -39.69 -51.03
N SER A 2 10.42 -38.60 -51.75
CA SER A 2 10.87 -37.23 -51.41
C SER A 2 10.07 -36.64 -50.23
N LYS A 3 10.74 -35.85 -49.36
CA LYS A 3 10.11 -35.12 -48.23
C LYS A 3 8.88 -34.29 -48.66
N ARG A 4 8.84 -33.81 -49.91
CA ARG A 4 7.69 -33.09 -50.48
C ARG A 4 6.48 -34.00 -50.70
N GLN A 5 6.68 -35.26 -51.08
CA GLN A 5 5.61 -36.23 -51.31
C GLN A 5 4.99 -36.71 -49.99
N LEU A 6 5.83 -36.92 -48.96
CA LEU A 6 5.37 -37.29 -47.61
C LEU A 6 4.52 -36.18 -46.96
N LYS A 7 4.87 -34.91 -47.20
CA LYS A 7 4.10 -33.75 -46.74
C LYS A 7 2.78 -33.57 -47.49
N LYS A 8 2.69 -33.99 -48.76
CA LYS A 8 1.44 -33.99 -49.54
C LYS A 8 0.48 -35.09 -49.07
N LEU A 9 0.97 -36.30 -48.83
CA LEU A 9 0.17 -37.42 -48.29
C LEU A 9 -0.39 -37.10 -46.90
N ARG A 10 0.44 -36.61 -45.97
CA ARG A 10 -0.02 -36.16 -44.64
C ARG A 10 -1.01 -35.00 -44.67
N ARG A 11 -1.01 -34.21 -45.74
CA ARG A 11 -2.00 -33.15 -45.94
C ARG A 11 -3.28 -33.67 -46.54
N ALA A 12 -3.27 -34.79 -47.28
CA ALA A 12 -4.44 -35.42 -47.90
C ALA A 12 -5.29 -36.20 -46.89
N ASP A 13 -4.67 -36.78 -45.86
CA ASP A 13 -5.35 -37.51 -44.77
C ASP A 13 -6.03 -36.63 -43.71
N ARG A 14 -5.78 -35.31 -43.71
CA ARG A 14 -6.45 -34.42 -42.75
C ARG A 14 -7.91 -34.22 -43.14
N ASP A 15 -8.80 -34.47 -42.19
CA ASP A 15 -10.24 -34.24 -42.29
C ASP A 15 -10.54 -32.86 -42.96
N PRO A 16 -11.36 -32.83 -44.02
CA PRO A 16 -11.80 -31.59 -44.65
C PRO A 16 -12.34 -30.55 -43.65
N ALA A 17 -13.04 -30.97 -42.59
CA ALA A 17 -13.57 -30.10 -41.55
C ALA A 17 -12.44 -29.41 -40.74
N GLU A 18 -11.38 -30.15 -40.40
CA GLU A 18 -10.23 -29.62 -39.68
C GLU A 18 -9.45 -28.58 -40.50
N ARG A 19 -9.36 -28.79 -41.83
CA ARG A 19 -8.74 -27.81 -42.75
C ARG A 19 -9.55 -26.53 -42.84
N GLN A 20 -10.87 -26.63 -42.89
CA GLN A 20 -11.75 -25.47 -42.91
C GLN A 20 -11.69 -24.71 -41.57
N ALA A 21 -11.69 -25.41 -40.43
CA ALA A 21 -11.54 -24.81 -39.11
C ALA A 21 -10.22 -24.03 -38.98
N LYS A 22 -9.09 -24.60 -39.43
CA LYS A 22 -7.79 -23.92 -39.44
C LYS A 22 -7.77 -22.68 -40.34
N LYS A 23 -8.41 -22.74 -41.52
CA LYS A 23 -8.58 -21.57 -42.38
C LYS A 23 -9.44 -20.48 -41.74
N ARG A 24 -10.54 -20.85 -41.07
CA ARG A 24 -11.42 -19.91 -40.36
C ARG A 24 -10.71 -19.26 -39.17
N LYS A 25 -9.92 -20.03 -38.42
CA LYS A 25 -9.07 -19.53 -37.33
C LYS A 25 -8.01 -18.54 -37.86
N SER A 26 -7.23 -18.92 -38.88
CA SER A 26 -6.24 -18.03 -39.50
C SER A 26 -6.84 -16.73 -40.04
N LYS A 27 -8.03 -16.79 -40.67
CA LYS A 27 -8.74 -15.58 -41.10
C LYS A 27 -9.21 -14.71 -39.94
N ARG A 28 -9.66 -15.33 -38.83
CA ARG A 28 -10.08 -14.62 -37.62
C ARG A 28 -8.89 -13.95 -36.94
N ASP A 29 -7.76 -14.65 -36.83
CA ASP A 29 -6.53 -14.14 -36.24
C ASP A 29 -5.97 -12.98 -37.08
N ALA A 30 -5.95 -13.10 -38.41
CA ALA A 30 -5.55 -12.02 -39.30
C ALA A 30 -6.50 -10.80 -39.25
N LYS A 31 -7.79 -11.02 -39.03
CA LYS A 31 -8.77 -9.94 -38.84
C LYS A 31 -8.60 -9.24 -37.48
N ASN A 32 -8.31 -9.99 -36.43
CA ASN A 32 -8.06 -9.44 -35.10
C ASN A 32 -6.72 -8.69 -35.01
N ALA A 33 -5.67 -9.15 -35.70
CA ALA A 33 -4.39 -8.45 -35.78
C ALA A 33 -4.51 -7.04 -36.38
N LYS A 34 -5.52 -6.81 -37.24
CA LYS A 34 -5.83 -5.49 -37.80
C LYS A 34 -6.77 -4.65 -36.94
N ARG A 35 -7.39 -5.22 -35.89
CA ARG A 35 -8.37 -4.53 -35.04
C ARG A 35 -7.71 -3.70 -33.93
N PHE A 36 -6.47 -4.03 -33.57
CA PHE A 36 -5.67 -3.33 -32.57
C PHE A 36 -4.39 -2.81 -33.22
N GLN A 37 -4.52 -1.95 -34.23
CA GLN A 37 -3.40 -1.12 -34.65
C GLN A 37 -3.41 0.11 -33.75
N ALA A 38 -2.34 0.30 -32.96
CA ALA A 38 -2.15 1.53 -32.22
C ALA A 38 -2.04 2.67 -33.24
N GLU A 39 -3.01 3.59 -33.24
CA GLU A 39 -2.89 4.83 -34.00
C GLU A 39 -1.74 5.67 -33.42
N GLU A 40 -1.04 6.42 -34.28
CA GLU A 40 -0.02 7.35 -33.81
C GLU A 40 -0.64 8.36 -32.82
N PRO A 41 0.05 8.67 -31.71
CA PRO A 41 -0.45 9.60 -30.72
C PRO A 41 -0.74 10.96 -31.36
N LYS A 42 -1.98 11.44 -31.25
CA LYS A 42 -2.43 12.71 -31.85
C LYS A 42 -1.84 13.95 -31.19
N TYR A 43 -1.15 13.78 -30.07
CA TYR A 43 -0.64 14.87 -29.24
C TYR A 43 0.86 14.76 -29.05
N SER A 44 1.55 15.89 -29.18
CA SER A 44 3.02 15.95 -29.07
C SER A 44 3.57 15.49 -27.72
N PHE A 45 2.81 15.66 -26.64
CA PHE A 45 3.22 15.20 -25.30
C PHE A 45 3.23 13.67 -25.17
N ALA A 46 2.52 12.96 -26.05
CA ALA A 46 2.43 11.51 -26.02
C ALA A 46 3.46 10.82 -26.92
N ASN A 47 4.35 11.59 -27.57
CA ASN A 47 5.38 11.05 -28.46
C ASN A 47 6.41 10.17 -27.74
N ASP A 48 6.76 10.51 -26.48
CA ASP A 48 7.72 9.70 -25.70
C ASP A 48 7.04 8.70 -24.76
N LEU A 49 5.71 8.55 -24.85
CA LEU A 49 4.98 7.56 -24.08
C LEU A 49 4.94 6.21 -24.83
N PRO A 50 4.99 5.09 -24.09
CA PRO A 50 4.89 3.77 -24.70
C PRO A 50 3.58 3.59 -25.50
N PRO A 51 3.62 3.02 -26.72
CA PRO A 51 2.44 2.93 -27.58
C PRO A 51 1.45 1.83 -27.16
N SER A 52 1.80 0.99 -26.18
CA SER A 52 1.00 -0.15 -25.78
C SER A 52 0.24 0.13 -24.48
N TYR A 53 -1.03 -0.31 -24.40
CA TYR A 53 -1.83 -0.13 -23.18
C TYR A 53 -1.18 -0.80 -21.96
N LEU A 54 -0.57 -1.98 -22.15
CA LEU A 54 0.09 -2.71 -21.07
C LEU A 54 1.30 -1.99 -20.51
N SER A 55 2.03 -1.22 -21.31
CA SER A 55 3.15 -0.41 -20.80
C SER A 55 2.72 0.76 -19.92
N PHE A 56 1.42 1.09 -19.86
CA PHE A 56 0.88 2.05 -18.87
C PHE A 56 0.45 1.38 -17.57
N SER A 57 0.53 0.05 -17.45
CA SER A 57 0.11 -0.63 -16.22
C SER A 57 1.00 -0.31 -15.03
N ASP A 58 2.28 0.04 -15.28
CA ASP A 58 3.16 0.58 -14.25
C ASP A 58 3.35 2.08 -14.46
N ILE A 59 2.60 2.88 -13.70
CA ILE A 59 2.63 4.35 -13.77
C ILE A 59 3.99 4.90 -13.25
N ARG A 60 4.81 4.06 -12.60
CA ARG A 60 6.14 4.46 -12.09
C ARG A 60 7.23 4.44 -13.16
N ASP A 61 7.00 3.75 -14.27
CA ASP A 61 7.95 3.65 -15.39
C ASP A 61 7.33 4.19 -16.69
N LEU A 62 7.10 5.50 -16.71
CA LEU A 62 6.69 6.27 -17.90
C LEU A 62 7.89 6.90 -18.61
N GLY A 63 9.11 6.40 -18.37
CA GLY A 63 10.34 6.95 -18.94
C GLY A 63 10.65 8.38 -18.45
N VAL A 64 10.74 9.33 -19.38
CA VAL A 64 11.05 10.75 -19.07
C VAL A 64 9.93 11.39 -18.23
N TYR A 65 8.72 10.85 -18.29
CA TYR A 65 7.56 11.33 -17.54
C TYR A 65 7.38 10.62 -16.20
N SER A 66 8.28 9.71 -15.81
CA SER A 66 8.27 9.11 -14.48
C SER A 66 8.54 10.18 -13.43
N TYR A 67 7.65 10.28 -12.45
CA TYR A 67 7.85 11.10 -11.26
C TYR A 67 7.84 10.20 -10.02
N ASN A 68 8.60 10.60 -9.01
CA ASN A 68 8.62 9.92 -7.73
C ASN A 68 8.33 10.91 -6.62
N TYR A 69 7.64 10.41 -5.60
CA TYR A 69 7.47 11.13 -4.36
C TYR A 69 8.59 10.72 -3.41
N GLU A 70 9.12 11.70 -2.71
CA GLU A 70 9.98 11.46 -1.57
C GLU A 70 9.12 10.89 -0.43
N MET A 71 9.50 9.72 0.07
CA MET A 71 8.82 9.11 1.21
C MET A 71 9.70 9.34 2.43
N THR A 72 9.14 9.92 3.49
CA THR A 72 9.86 10.24 4.74
C THR A 72 9.12 9.71 5.97
N GLY A 73 9.85 9.53 7.06
CA GLY A 73 9.29 9.13 8.37
C GLY A 73 8.69 7.72 8.37
N LEU A 74 7.64 7.52 9.15
CA LEU A 74 7.01 6.20 9.38
C LEU A 74 6.50 5.53 8.09
N LEU A 75 6.05 6.32 7.11
CA LEU A 75 5.64 5.80 5.82
C LEU A 75 6.83 5.24 5.02
N ALA A 76 7.99 5.89 5.10
CA ALA A 76 9.22 5.39 4.46
C ALA A 76 9.71 4.11 5.13
N GLU A 77 9.69 4.09 6.46
CA GLU A 77 10.10 2.95 7.28
C GLU A 77 9.25 1.72 7.00
N MET A 78 7.91 1.88 6.93
CA MET A 78 6.99 0.80 6.53
C MET A 78 7.29 0.27 5.13
N PHE A 79 7.62 1.14 4.17
CA PHE A 79 7.96 0.74 2.80
C PHE A 79 9.30 -0.02 2.72
N THR A 80 10.27 0.32 3.56
CA THR A 80 11.58 -0.38 3.63
C THR A 80 11.56 -1.66 4.45
N ALA A 81 10.79 -1.70 5.55
CA ALA A 81 10.76 -2.83 6.48
C ALA A 81 9.82 -3.96 6.03
N CYS A 82 9.17 -3.80 4.88
CA CYS A 82 8.20 -4.76 4.37
C CYS A 82 8.74 -6.17 4.04
N PRO A 83 10.04 -6.44 3.71
CA PRO A 83 10.50 -7.81 3.52
C PRO A 83 10.85 -8.44 4.87
N GLY A 84 9.85 -8.60 5.74
CA GLY A 84 10.06 -9.18 7.07
C GLY A 84 9.03 -8.75 8.13
N ALA A 85 8.34 -7.64 7.94
CA ALA A 85 7.24 -7.21 8.81
C ALA A 85 6.09 -8.24 8.75
N GLY A 86 6.11 -9.18 9.69
CA GLY A 86 5.11 -10.22 9.87
C GLY A 86 3.78 -9.64 10.31
N PHE A 87 3.06 -8.96 9.41
CA PHE A 87 1.61 -8.87 9.52
C PHE A 87 1.07 -10.30 9.49
N GLY A 88 0.35 -10.68 10.54
CA GLY A 88 0.01 -12.05 10.90
C GLY A 88 -0.40 -12.97 9.74
N ALA A 89 -0.07 -14.25 9.90
CA ALA A 89 -0.43 -15.34 9.01
C ALA A 89 -1.91 -15.29 8.58
N GLY A 90 -2.20 -14.70 7.42
CA GLY A 90 -3.57 -14.54 6.93
C GLY A 90 -3.72 -13.87 5.56
N VAL A 91 -2.78 -13.02 5.16
CA VAL A 91 -2.76 -12.43 3.80
C VAL A 91 -1.56 -12.97 3.03
N PRO A 92 -1.76 -13.72 1.93
CA PRO A 92 -0.67 -14.19 1.10
C PRO A 92 -0.15 -13.01 0.26
N PHE A 93 0.74 -12.20 0.84
CA PHE A 93 1.60 -11.37 0.01
C PHE A 93 2.50 -12.32 -0.79
N ARG A 94 2.36 -12.28 -2.12
CA ARG A 94 3.18 -13.07 -3.03
C ARG A 94 4.64 -12.68 -2.80
N HIS A 95 5.41 -13.59 -2.23
CA HIS A 95 6.85 -13.51 -2.23
C HIS A 95 7.32 -13.55 -3.69
N LEU A 96 7.85 -12.43 -4.19
CA LEU A 96 8.51 -12.40 -5.49
C LEU A 96 9.85 -13.11 -5.30
N GLU A 97 9.90 -14.36 -5.76
CA GLU A 97 11.13 -15.12 -5.89
C GLU A 97 12.13 -14.29 -6.70
N SER A 98 13.34 -14.08 -6.16
CA SER A 98 14.37 -13.29 -6.84
C SER A 98 14.73 -13.99 -8.15
N ALA A 99 14.16 -13.53 -9.25
CA ALA A 99 14.50 -14.04 -10.55
C ALA A 99 15.97 -13.71 -10.83
N ASN A 100 16.79 -14.74 -10.87
CA ASN A 100 18.19 -14.67 -11.28
C ASN A 100 18.23 -14.51 -12.81
N ASN A 101 17.67 -13.41 -13.32
CA ASN A 101 17.59 -13.13 -14.74
C ASN A 101 18.45 -11.92 -15.07
N THR A 102 19.33 -12.13 -16.04
CA THR A 102 20.07 -11.12 -16.81
C THR A 102 19.13 -10.30 -17.70
N GLU A 103 17.97 -9.90 -17.18
CA GLU A 103 17.10 -8.93 -17.84
C GLU A 103 17.76 -7.56 -17.71
N THR A 104 17.91 -6.90 -18.86
CA THR A 104 18.28 -5.49 -18.93
C THR A 104 17.44 -4.72 -17.92
N LYS A 105 18.12 -4.22 -16.87
CA LYS A 105 17.55 -3.36 -15.84
C LYS A 105 16.80 -2.21 -16.52
N HIS A 106 15.50 -2.37 -16.73
CA HIS A 106 14.62 -1.22 -16.82
C HIS A 106 14.86 -0.48 -15.51
N LYS A 107 15.36 0.76 -15.60
CA LYS A 107 15.70 1.58 -14.45
C LYS A 107 14.39 1.86 -13.72
N PHE A 108 14.04 0.96 -12.81
CA PHE A 108 13.04 1.23 -11.81
C PHE A 108 13.54 2.45 -11.05
N VAL A 109 12.78 3.56 -11.13
CA VAL A 109 13.04 4.67 -10.24
C VAL A 109 12.38 4.29 -8.93
N GLU A 110 13.20 3.71 -8.06
CA GLU A 110 12.82 3.39 -6.70
C GLU A 110 12.41 4.67 -5.98
N ALA A 111 11.37 4.58 -5.14
CA ALA A 111 10.98 5.71 -4.31
C ALA A 111 12.22 6.22 -3.59
N VAL A 112 12.50 7.52 -3.69
CA VAL A 112 13.64 8.11 -3.02
C VAL A 112 13.31 8.10 -1.52
N ILE A 113 13.78 7.06 -0.84
CA ILE A 113 13.72 6.95 0.61
C ILE A 113 14.88 7.76 1.14
N VAL A 114 14.59 8.94 1.66
CA VAL A 114 15.58 9.73 2.37
C VAL A 114 15.58 9.25 3.81
N PRO A 115 16.71 8.71 4.32
CA PRO A 115 16.83 8.43 5.74
C PRO A 115 16.60 9.76 6.47
N SER A 116 15.55 9.80 7.30
CA SER A 116 15.28 10.98 8.11
C SER A 116 16.43 11.11 9.10
N ASN A 117 17.42 11.96 8.78
CA ASN A 117 18.60 12.21 9.63
C ASN A 117 18.27 13.08 10.85
N LYS A 118 17.00 13.06 11.22
CA LYS A 118 16.41 13.62 12.42
C LYS A 118 15.35 12.62 12.81
N THR A 119 15.34 12.24 14.08
CA THR A 119 14.06 12.03 14.77
C THR A 119 13.19 13.19 14.34
N ALA A 120 12.29 12.98 13.37
CA ALA A 120 11.26 13.97 13.14
C ALA A 120 10.49 13.90 14.45
N ASP A 121 10.75 14.86 15.34
CA ASP A 121 10.14 15.00 16.66
C ASP A 121 8.64 15.15 16.44
N ASN A 122 7.99 14.05 16.12
CA ASN A 122 6.58 13.96 15.91
C ASN A 122 6.00 13.51 17.24
N TRP A 123 4.83 14.05 17.56
CA TRP A 123 4.19 13.81 18.84
C TRP A 123 4.01 12.31 19.12
N PHE A 124 3.80 11.50 18.07
CA PHE A 124 3.57 10.07 18.19
C PHE A 124 4.84 9.32 18.60
N SER A 125 5.98 9.55 17.94
CA SER A 125 7.25 8.94 18.31
C SER A 125 7.67 9.30 19.72
N GLU A 126 7.42 10.55 20.14
CA GLU A 126 7.74 10.97 21.50
C GLU A 126 6.78 10.37 22.54
N ALA A 127 5.48 10.33 22.25
CA ALA A 127 4.49 9.69 23.13
C ALA A 127 4.76 8.19 23.28
N LEU A 128 5.13 7.52 22.18
CA LEU A 128 5.46 6.10 22.17
C LEU A 128 6.75 5.80 22.94
N ALA A 129 7.80 6.61 22.75
CA ALA A 129 9.03 6.49 23.52
C ALA A 129 8.76 6.68 25.03
N ALA A 130 7.91 7.65 25.40
CA ALA A 130 7.51 7.86 26.79
C ALA A 130 6.70 6.69 27.35
N ALA A 131 5.79 6.10 26.58
CA ALA A 131 4.99 4.94 26.99
C ALA A 131 5.86 3.70 27.22
N LEU A 132 6.92 3.52 26.43
CA LEU A 132 7.89 2.45 26.59
C LEU A 132 8.95 2.72 27.67
N ASN A 133 8.95 3.91 28.29
CA ASN A 133 10.06 4.40 29.11
C ASN A 133 11.43 4.29 28.40
N SER A 134 11.46 4.52 27.09
CA SER A 134 12.64 4.44 26.23
C SER A 134 13.08 5.83 25.76
N SER A 135 14.36 5.96 25.40
CA SER A 135 14.90 7.18 24.79
C SER A 135 14.63 7.27 23.28
N SER A 136 14.20 6.18 22.64
CA SER A 136 13.83 6.15 21.22
C SER A 136 12.67 5.20 20.94
N ALA A 137 11.89 5.52 19.90
CA ALA A 137 10.79 4.69 19.40
C ALA A 137 11.19 3.83 18.18
N GLU A 138 12.49 3.72 17.89
CA GLU A 138 13.03 3.14 16.66
C GLU A 138 12.87 1.61 16.60
N SER A 139 12.42 0.94 17.67
CA SER A 139 12.38 -0.53 17.76
C SER A 139 10.98 -1.14 17.95
N VAL A 140 9.91 -0.35 17.92
CA VAL A 140 8.56 -0.80 18.33
C VAL A 140 7.80 -1.50 17.21
N MET A 141 8.06 -1.14 15.95
CA MET A 141 7.43 -1.80 14.81
C MET A 141 8.07 -3.14 14.44
N GLU A 142 9.28 -3.42 14.95
CA GLU A 142 10.01 -4.65 14.68
C GLU A 142 9.79 -5.72 15.78
N ASP A 143 9.50 -5.28 17.01
CA ASP A 143 9.22 -6.15 18.16
C ASP A 143 7.73 -6.12 18.51
N ALA A 144 6.97 -7.14 18.09
CA ALA A 144 5.57 -7.34 18.49
C ALA A 144 5.44 -7.84 19.95
N SER A 145 6.29 -7.32 20.84
CA SER A 145 6.26 -7.67 22.26
C SER A 145 4.98 -7.14 22.92
N VAL A 146 4.59 -7.79 24.01
CA VAL A 146 3.43 -7.36 24.80
C VAL A 146 3.60 -5.91 25.28
N ASP A 147 4.82 -5.52 25.63
CA ASP A 147 5.15 -4.15 26.06
C ASP A 147 4.96 -3.12 24.93
N ALA A 148 5.31 -3.47 23.69
CA ALA A 148 5.07 -2.64 22.52
C ALA A 148 3.58 -2.42 22.25
N LEU A 149 2.77 -3.48 22.37
CA LEU A 149 1.32 -3.41 22.19
C LEU A 149 0.66 -2.57 23.30
N ASP A 150 1.04 -2.79 24.56
CA ASP A 150 0.55 -2.01 25.70
C ASP A 150 0.91 -0.52 25.55
N ALA A 151 2.10 -0.20 25.04
CA ALA A 151 2.52 1.18 24.80
C ALA A 151 1.71 1.85 23.69
N ILE A 152 1.42 1.14 22.59
CA ILE A 152 0.57 1.64 21.51
C ILE A 152 -0.85 1.91 22.03
N GLU A 153 -1.40 0.98 22.83
CA GLU A 153 -2.71 1.15 23.47
C GLU A 153 -2.73 2.39 24.38
N ASP A 154 -1.65 2.62 25.15
CA ASP A 154 -1.55 3.80 26.01
C ASP A 154 -1.49 5.10 25.19
N VAL A 155 -0.77 5.12 24.06
CA VAL A 155 -0.72 6.28 23.15
C VAL A 155 -2.09 6.55 22.50
N GLU A 156 -2.86 5.51 22.18
CA GLU A 156 -4.24 5.66 21.71
C GLU A 156 -5.11 6.33 22.79
N LYS A 157 -5.00 5.89 24.05
CA LYS A 157 -5.72 6.51 25.17
C LYS A 157 -5.36 7.98 25.35
N MET A 158 -4.07 8.31 25.34
CA MET A 158 -3.61 9.71 25.40
C MET A 158 -4.20 10.55 24.28
N THR A 159 -4.24 10.00 23.06
CA THR A 159 -4.76 10.68 21.88
C THR A 159 -6.26 10.95 22.04
N CYS A 160 -7.05 9.94 22.41
CA CYS A 160 -8.49 10.12 22.60
C CYS A 160 -8.81 11.15 23.69
N VAL A 161 -8.09 11.13 24.82
CA VAL A 161 -8.28 12.12 25.89
C VAL A 161 -7.87 13.52 25.44
N PHE A 162 -6.75 13.66 24.72
CA PHE A 162 -6.33 14.96 24.20
C PHE A 162 -7.36 15.56 23.24
N TYR A 163 -7.94 14.75 22.35
CA TYR A 163 -8.95 15.25 21.42
C TYR A 163 -10.25 15.63 22.14
N ASP A 164 -10.64 14.88 23.18
CA ASP A 164 -11.81 15.20 23.99
C ASP A 164 -11.64 16.55 24.70
N GLU A 165 -10.48 16.75 25.35
CA GLU A 165 -10.19 17.94 26.15
C GLU A 165 -9.86 19.17 25.27
N CYS A 166 -9.12 19.00 24.18
CA CYS A 166 -8.49 20.11 23.44
C CYS A 166 -8.97 20.35 22.00
N ARG A 167 -9.69 19.40 21.36
CA ARG A 167 -10.07 19.47 19.93
C ARG A 167 -11.58 19.48 19.68
N GLY A 168 -12.36 19.98 20.64
CA GLY A 168 -13.81 20.14 20.48
C GLY A 168 -14.65 18.91 20.85
N GLY A 169 -14.06 17.95 21.57
CA GLY A 169 -14.75 16.77 22.07
C GLY A 169 -14.71 15.59 21.10
N VAL A 170 -14.74 14.39 21.64
CA VAL A 170 -14.91 13.16 20.85
C VAL A 170 -16.38 12.80 20.80
N HIS A 171 -16.90 12.58 19.60
CA HIS A 171 -18.30 12.22 19.35
C HIS A 171 -18.38 10.80 18.78
N ASP A 172 -19.46 10.09 19.12
CA ASP A 172 -19.71 8.75 18.58
C ASP A 172 -20.14 8.81 17.11
N PHE A 173 -20.15 7.66 16.43
CA PHE A 173 -20.67 7.52 15.09
C PHE A 173 -22.14 7.99 15.01
N SER A 174 -22.42 8.85 14.04
CA SER A 174 -23.79 9.25 13.69
C SER A 174 -24.62 8.05 13.22
N ASP A 175 -25.94 8.13 13.35
CA ASP A 175 -26.85 7.07 12.92
C ASP A 175 -26.73 6.77 11.41
N ASP A 176 -26.60 7.80 10.57
CA ASP A 176 -26.39 7.64 9.12
C ASP A 176 -25.10 6.85 8.80
N PHE A 177 -24.02 7.13 9.54
CA PHE A 177 -22.75 6.40 9.40
C PHE A 177 -22.92 4.93 9.81
N ARG A 178 -23.56 4.68 10.96
CA ARG A 178 -23.83 3.30 11.43
C ARG A 178 -24.65 2.52 10.41
N GLN A 179 -25.66 3.15 9.82
CA GLN A 179 -26.50 2.53 8.81
C GLN A 179 -25.72 2.24 7.51
N SER A 180 -24.86 3.17 7.08
CA SER A 180 -24.12 3.05 5.81
C SER A 180 -22.98 2.03 5.88
N PHE A 181 -22.29 1.95 7.02
CA PHE A 181 -21.10 1.10 7.20
C PHE A 181 -21.37 -0.14 8.06
N HIS A 182 -22.63 -0.36 8.48
CA HIS A 182 -23.04 -1.47 9.34
C HIS A 182 -22.24 -1.57 10.64
N ALA A 183 -21.92 -0.42 11.24
CA ALA A 183 -21.19 -0.34 12.50
C ALA A 183 -22.15 -0.50 13.69
N ASN A 184 -22.03 -1.61 14.44
CA ASN A 184 -22.93 -1.94 15.56
C ASN A 184 -22.43 -1.48 16.95
N GLY A 185 -21.30 -0.78 17.03
CA GLY A 185 -20.71 -0.34 18.28
C GLY A 185 -20.44 1.16 18.31
N SER A 186 -20.03 1.64 19.48
CA SER A 186 -19.49 2.99 19.63
C SER A 186 -18.10 3.10 19.00
N SER A 187 -17.71 4.32 18.66
CA SER A 187 -16.38 4.59 18.15
C SER A 187 -15.29 4.18 19.17
N PRO A 188 -14.08 3.85 18.71
CA PRO A 188 -12.98 3.47 19.59
C PRO A 188 -12.72 4.51 20.69
N CYS A 189 -12.53 5.78 20.32
CA CYS A 189 -12.26 6.83 21.30
C CYS A 189 -13.42 7.08 22.27
N THR A 190 -14.69 6.97 21.85
CA THR A 190 -15.81 7.10 22.81
C THR A 190 -15.83 5.98 23.83
N THR A 191 -15.46 4.76 23.42
CA THR A 191 -15.37 3.60 24.33
C THR A 191 -14.21 3.78 25.32
N ILE A 192 -13.04 4.18 24.82
CA ILE A 192 -11.86 4.48 25.64
C ILE A 192 -12.17 5.58 26.67
N LEU A 193 -12.79 6.68 26.24
CA LEU A 193 -13.15 7.77 27.15
C LEU A 193 -14.16 7.33 28.21
N ALA A 194 -15.14 6.49 27.85
CA ALA A 194 -16.09 5.94 28.82
C ALA A 194 -15.39 5.07 29.87
N ASN A 195 -14.44 4.23 29.47
CA ASN A 195 -13.67 3.37 30.35
C ASN A 195 -12.73 4.16 31.28
N ILE A 196 -12.11 5.23 30.77
CA ILE A 196 -11.27 6.12 31.59
C ILE A 196 -12.13 6.92 32.57
N LYS A 197 -13.27 7.46 32.13
CA LYS A 197 -14.20 8.24 32.97
C LYS A 197 -14.87 7.38 34.05
N SER A 198 -15.12 6.10 33.79
CA SER A 198 -15.66 5.15 34.77
C SER A 198 -14.60 4.63 35.75
N GLY A 199 -13.31 4.85 35.45
CA GLY A 199 -12.19 4.34 36.23
C GLY A 199 -11.87 2.86 35.98
N SER A 200 -12.48 2.23 34.96
CA SER A 200 -12.15 0.84 34.58
C SER A 200 -10.81 0.74 33.84
N ASP A 201 -10.30 1.86 33.32
CA ASP A 201 -9.04 1.94 32.60
C ASP A 201 -8.30 3.26 32.91
N GLN A 202 -6.97 3.27 32.73
CA GLN A 202 -6.12 4.41 33.04
C GLN A 202 -4.91 4.50 32.10
N ILE A 203 -4.54 5.73 31.75
CA ILE A 203 -3.29 6.03 31.04
C ILE A 203 -2.09 5.81 31.97
N ARG A 204 -1.16 4.92 31.59
CA ARG A 204 0.01 4.54 32.39
C ARG A 204 1.15 5.56 32.27
N THR A 205 1.28 6.22 31.12
CA THR A 205 2.39 7.12 30.82
C THR A 205 2.33 8.40 31.64
N PRO A 206 3.36 8.71 32.43
CA PRO A 206 3.39 9.93 33.23
C PRO A 206 3.61 11.16 32.34
N ASN A 207 3.07 12.31 32.76
CA ASN A 207 3.27 13.62 32.10
C ASN A 207 2.92 13.67 30.61
N TRP A 208 2.13 12.72 30.10
CA TRP A 208 1.81 12.58 28.68
C TRP A 208 1.21 13.85 28.05
N ARG A 209 0.41 14.62 28.81
CA ARG A 209 -0.18 15.88 28.33
C ARG A 209 0.86 16.89 27.85
N SER A 210 2.01 16.94 28.52
CA SER A 210 3.11 17.83 28.13
C SER A 210 3.76 17.47 26.79
N ILE A 211 3.71 16.19 26.40
CA ILE A 211 4.18 15.72 25.10
C ILE A 211 3.26 16.31 24.03
N PHE A 212 1.95 16.07 24.16
CA PHE A 212 0.97 16.59 23.20
C PHE A 212 1.02 18.12 23.09
N LEU A 213 1.10 18.83 24.22
CA LEU A 213 1.13 20.30 24.25
C LEU A 213 2.38 20.93 23.63
N ARG A 214 3.50 20.19 23.56
CA ARG A 214 4.71 20.65 22.85
C ARG A 214 4.56 20.63 21.33
N HIS A 215 3.75 19.71 20.83
CA HIS A 215 3.56 19.50 19.38
C HIS A 215 2.26 20.11 18.86
N MET A 216 1.24 20.24 19.71
CA MET A 216 -0.12 20.64 19.34
C MET A 216 -0.70 21.60 20.37
N LYS A 217 -1.32 22.67 19.88
CA LYS A 217 -2.05 23.63 20.73
C LYS A 217 -3.49 23.16 20.94
N CYS A 218 -4.09 23.53 22.07
CA CYS A 218 -5.52 23.35 22.32
C CYS A 218 -6.33 24.47 21.67
N ASP A 219 -7.50 24.14 21.13
CA ASP A 219 -8.35 25.10 20.41
C ASP A 219 -9.03 26.10 21.37
N LYS A 220 -9.26 25.68 22.62
CA LYS A 220 -9.73 26.52 23.72
C LYS A 220 -8.64 26.54 24.80
N ALA A 221 -7.91 27.65 24.89
CA ALA A 221 -7.00 27.92 25.99
C ALA A 221 -7.73 28.64 27.12
#